data_AF-A0A524FK04-F1
#
_entry.id   AF-A0A524FK04-F1
#
_cell.length_a   1.000
_cell.length_b   1.000
_cell.length_c   1.000
_cell.angle_alpha   90.00
_cell.angle_beta   90.00
_cell.angle_gamma   90.00
#
_symmetry.space_group_name_H-M   'P 1'
#
loop_
_entity.id
_entity.type
_entity.pdbx_description
1 polymer ?
#
loop_
_entity_poly.entity_id
_entity_poly.type
_entity_poly.pdbx_seq_one_letter_code
_entity_poly.pdbx_strand_id
1 'polypeptide(L)'
;MISIGLWAIHWLIILSFNPKFLYFDFGIYYYSGRQLLIDPNRFYKEDHGYWMGMTSLPFFLMLWAISISLLPYVVAYFIWYILHYIFAVLFVLEFNKILKLLEIKEKIHRFLFLMVISNGYLIFLQFGLNQSKFFVGALLLFILRREIQYNKEEKEKDFKYKFITYFLFVMIVGMIPFFLFLLLIFIFHDIPFSELFEKENLKTYGLVAVIFLAQNFLFIIYPGLIFDYFKIIRYFQNLQFRLALYYFMFIYDIFIIPNGAKFILTLIFLIIMYEIIGFLLITKKLKIQEKFSYFAFSFILLNHLAHRVLIILFPLTLLLFIPFFHQDEIGRDFFKKNKYILIGLISVLGIYLSVNVENLFYPIENPLYPNLFGGSAGYLIFTVLLGICLLKLHLDKDFYIVERKTEDG
;
A
#
# COMPACT_ATOMS: atom_id res chain seq x y z
N MET A 1 -12.17 -13.48 -6.92
CA MET A 1 -12.69 -13.16 -8.28
C MET A 1 -14.17 -12.85 -8.25
N ILE A 2 -15.06 -13.79 -7.87
CA ILE A 2 -16.52 -13.56 -7.80
C ILE A 2 -16.87 -12.33 -6.95
N SER A 3 -16.30 -12.20 -5.73
CA SER A 3 -16.51 -11.02 -4.87
C SER A 3 -16.16 -9.70 -5.59
N ILE A 4 -14.97 -9.62 -6.20
CA ILE A 4 -14.53 -8.43 -6.95
C ILE A 4 -15.48 -8.13 -8.12
N GLY A 5 -15.91 -9.15 -8.86
CA GLY A 5 -16.87 -8.99 -9.97
C GLY A 5 -18.21 -8.44 -9.51
N LEU A 6 -18.77 -8.97 -8.42
CA LEU A 6 -20.03 -8.49 -7.86
C LEU A 6 -19.94 -7.04 -7.41
N TRP A 7 -18.86 -6.66 -6.73
CA TRP A 7 -18.65 -5.28 -6.27
C TRP A 7 -18.37 -4.31 -7.43
N ALA A 8 -17.63 -4.74 -8.44
CA ALA A 8 -17.43 -3.97 -9.65
C ALA A 8 -18.79 -3.69 -10.33
N ILE A 9 -19.57 -4.74 -10.63
CA ILE A 9 -20.90 -4.59 -11.24
C ILE A 9 -21.81 -3.71 -10.39
N HIS A 10 -21.86 -3.94 -9.08
CA HIS A 10 -22.65 -3.13 -8.16
C HIS A 10 -22.27 -1.65 -8.23
N TRP A 11 -20.98 -1.33 -8.23
CA TRP A 11 -20.53 0.05 -8.36
C TRP A 11 -20.87 0.63 -9.74
N LEU A 12 -20.66 -0.12 -10.81
CA LEU A 12 -21.03 0.30 -12.17
C LEU A 12 -22.53 0.65 -12.28
N ILE A 13 -23.39 -0.13 -11.62
CA ILE A 13 -24.81 0.15 -11.51
C ILE A 13 -25.04 1.48 -10.77
N ILE A 14 -24.46 1.66 -9.57
CA ILE A 14 -24.60 2.91 -8.78
C ILE A 14 -24.24 4.14 -9.62
N LEU A 15 -23.13 4.06 -10.36
CA LEU A 15 -22.62 5.14 -11.19
C LEU A 15 -23.54 5.46 -12.37
N SER A 16 -24.12 4.44 -12.98
CA SER A 16 -25.07 4.61 -14.08
C SER A 16 -26.32 5.37 -13.62
N PHE A 17 -26.73 5.20 -12.36
CA PHE A 17 -27.85 5.93 -11.76
C PHE A 17 -27.46 7.27 -11.13
N ASN A 18 -26.17 7.51 -10.86
CA ASN A 18 -25.68 8.71 -10.19
C ASN A 18 -24.41 9.26 -10.87
N PRO A 19 -24.52 9.80 -12.10
CA PRO A 19 -23.37 10.28 -12.88
C PRO A 19 -22.65 11.48 -12.26
N LYS A 20 -23.20 12.06 -11.19
CA LYS A 20 -22.59 13.16 -10.42
C LYS A 20 -21.55 12.70 -9.40
N PHE A 21 -21.39 11.38 -9.15
CA PHE A 21 -20.31 10.91 -8.29
C PHE A 21 -18.96 11.27 -8.91
N LEU A 22 -18.20 12.12 -8.21
CA LEU A 22 -16.86 12.53 -8.60
C LEU A 22 -15.92 11.33 -8.53
N TYR A 23 -15.34 10.96 -9.67
CA TYR A 23 -14.24 10.02 -9.72
C TYR A 23 -12.94 10.74 -9.40
N PHE A 24 -12.51 10.64 -8.16
CA PHE A 24 -11.35 11.38 -7.67
C PHE A 24 -10.09 11.04 -8.50
N ASP A 25 -9.64 9.79 -8.52
CA ASP A 25 -8.40 9.42 -9.24
C ASP A 25 -8.50 9.62 -10.77
N PHE A 26 -9.57 9.11 -11.40
CA PHE A 26 -9.72 9.23 -12.86
C PHE A 26 -9.79 10.68 -13.32
N GLY A 27 -10.63 11.49 -12.68
CA GLY A 27 -10.80 12.90 -13.04
C GLY A 27 -9.48 13.64 -12.89
N ILE A 28 -8.80 13.44 -11.74
CA ILE A 28 -7.47 13.99 -11.51
C ILE A 28 -6.53 13.59 -12.65
N TYR A 29 -6.36 12.29 -12.94
CA TYR A 29 -5.35 11.87 -13.93
C TYR A 29 -5.69 12.27 -15.36
N TYR A 30 -6.98 12.28 -15.71
CA TYR A 30 -7.44 12.71 -17.02
C TYR A 30 -7.13 14.20 -17.25
N TYR A 31 -7.52 15.08 -16.31
CA TYR A 31 -7.26 16.52 -16.46
C TYR A 31 -5.78 16.85 -16.30
N SER A 32 -5.09 16.20 -15.35
CA SER A 32 -3.64 16.34 -15.16
C SER A 32 -2.85 15.91 -16.39
N GLY A 33 -3.24 14.80 -16.99
CA GLY A 33 -2.63 14.28 -18.21
C GLY A 33 -2.84 15.26 -19.38
N ARG A 34 -4.05 15.83 -19.53
CA ARG A 34 -4.29 16.89 -20.51
C ARG A 34 -3.44 18.14 -20.23
N GLN A 35 -3.31 18.54 -18.97
CA GLN A 35 -2.49 19.70 -18.59
C GLN A 35 -1.02 19.51 -18.98
N LEU A 36 -0.46 18.30 -18.80
CA LEU A 36 0.89 17.98 -19.26
C LEU A 36 1.06 18.09 -20.78
N LEU A 37 0.01 17.81 -21.56
CA LEU A 37 0.06 17.91 -23.02
C LEU A 37 -0.09 19.37 -23.50
N ILE A 38 -0.79 20.21 -22.74
CA ILE A 38 -1.09 21.60 -23.13
C ILE A 38 -0.01 22.57 -22.64
N ASP A 39 0.26 22.57 -21.33
CA ASP A 39 1.26 23.44 -20.70
C ASP A 39 1.87 22.73 -19.48
N PRO A 40 2.99 22.01 -19.67
CA PRO A 40 3.71 21.34 -18.60
C PRO A 40 4.07 22.27 -17.43
N ASN A 41 4.35 23.55 -17.67
CA ASN A 41 4.80 24.48 -16.62
C ASN A 41 3.70 24.85 -15.61
N ARG A 42 2.46 24.47 -15.87
CA ARG A 42 1.33 24.66 -14.93
C ARG A 42 0.93 23.39 -14.20
N PHE A 43 1.62 22.27 -14.44
CA PHE A 43 1.24 20.97 -13.91
C PHE A 43 1.11 20.92 -12.38
N TYR A 44 2.01 21.60 -11.67
CA TYR A 44 2.01 21.72 -10.21
C TYR A 44 1.62 23.12 -9.74
N LYS A 45 0.81 23.86 -10.51
CA LYS A 45 0.27 25.14 -10.04
C LYS A 45 -1.09 24.93 -9.41
N GLU A 46 -1.34 25.67 -8.34
CA GLU A 46 -2.64 25.74 -7.71
C GLU A 46 -3.64 26.40 -8.67
N ASP A 47 -4.74 25.72 -8.96
CA ASP A 47 -5.86 26.31 -9.67
C ASP A 47 -7.07 26.36 -8.72
N HIS A 48 -7.75 27.50 -8.69
CA HIS A 48 -8.91 27.75 -7.82
C HIS A 48 -8.76 27.41 -6.32
N GLY A 49 -7.55 27.53 -5.75
CA GLY A 49 -7.32 27.39 -4.31
C GLY A 49 -7.36 25.95 -3.77
N TYR A 50 -7.30 24.95 -4.64
CA TYR A 50 -7.31 23.54 -4.25
C TYR A 50 -6.20 22.73 -4.93
N TRP A 51 -5.23 22.26 -4.15
CA TRP A 51 -4.21 21.28 -4.53
C TRP A 51 -4.73 19.85 -4.65
N MET A 52 -5.99 19.67 -5.03
CA MET A 52 -6.65 18.36 -5.01
C MET A 52 -6.34 17.57 -6.28
N GLY A 53 -5.08 17.16 -6.43
CA GLY A 53 -4.69 16.36 -7.59
C GLY A 53 -3.37 15.63 -7.52
N MET A 54 -2.25 16.31 -7.29
CA MET A 54 -0.99 15.75 -7.80
C MET A 54 0.11 15.64 -6.76
N THR A 55 0.09 14.57 -5.97
CA THR A 55 1.29 14.07 -5.28
C THR A 55 2.16 13.18 -6.16
N SER A 56 1.65 12.73 -7.31
CA SER A 56 2.38 11.88 -8.24
C SER A 56 3.46 12.65 -8.99
N LEU A 57 4.52 11.95 -9.36
CA LEU A 57 5.57 12.44 -10.24
C LEU A 57 5.07 12.51 -11.70
N PRO A 58 5.67 13.33 -12.55
CA PRO A 58 5.17 13.59 -13.91
C PRO A 58 5.10 12.34 -14.79
N PHE A 59 6.01 11.37 -14.60
CA PHE A 59 6.02 10.11 -15.36
C PHE A 59 4.68 9.39 -15.34
N PHE A 60 4.15 9.19 -14.13
CA PHE A 60 2.94 8.41 -13.93
C PHE A 60 1.75 9.05 -14.64
N LEU A 61 1.65 10.38 -14.58
CA LEU A 61 0.56 11.12 -15.22
C LEU A 61 0.74 11.25 -16.73
N MET A 62 1.96 11.28 -17.23
CA MET A 62 2.25 11.24 -18.67
C MET A 62 1.85 9.90 -19.30
N LEU A 63 1.97 8.78 -18.56
CA LEU A 63 1.49 7.48 -19.02
C LEU A 63 -0.03 7.53 -19.29
N TRP A 64 -0.80 8.17 -18.41
CA TRP A 64 -2.24 8.38 -18.59
C TRP A 64 -2.59 9.50 -19.56
N ALA A 65 -1.71 10.50 -19.71
CA ALA A 65 -1.86 11.55 -20.69
C ALA A 65 -1.98 10.96 -22.10
N ILE A 66 -1.05 10.07 -22.46
CA ILE A 66 -0.94 9.48 -23.79
C ILE A 66 -1.97 8.35 -23.99
N SER A 67 -2.29 7.58 -22.95
CA SER A 67 -3.16 6.40 -23.08
C SER A 67 -4.65 6.69 -22.92
N ILE A 68 -5.04 7.63 -22.07
CA ILE A 68 -6.44 7.83 -21.65
C ILE A 68 -6.91 9.26 -21.91
N SER A 69 -6.05 10.25 -21.67
CA SER A 69 -6.45 11.66 -21.68
C SER A 69 -6.72 12.21 -23.09
N LEU A 70 -6.20 11.55 -24.13
CA LEU A 70 -6.46 11.86 -25.54
C LEU A 70 -7.88 11.44 -25.98
N LEU A 71 -8.50 10.50 -25.29
CA LEU A 71 -9.83 9.98 -25.64
C LEU A 71 -10.93 10.91 -25.09
N PRO A 72 -12.16 10.83 -25.62
CA PRO A 72 -13.32 11.48 -25.01
C PRO A 72 -13.52 10.98 -23.57
N TYR A 73 -13.87 11.88 -22.65
CA TYR A 73 -13.96 11.61 -21.20
C TYR A 73 -14.73 10.32 -20.87
N VAL A 74 -15.89 10.10 -21.50
CA VAL A 74 -16.74 8.92 -21.26
C VAL A 74 -16.05 7.63 -21.73
N VAL A 75 -15.41 7.65 -22.90
CA VAL A 75 -14.70 6.47 -23.43
C VAL A 75 -13.47 6.14 -22.58
N ALA A 76 -12.68 7.18 -22.28
CA ALA A 76 -11.54 7.13 -21.36
C ALA A 76 -11.94 6.53 -20.01
N TYR A 77 -13.09 6.93 -19.49
CA TYR A 77 -13.63 6.45 -18.23
C TYR A 77 -13.91 4.95 -18.23
N PHE A 78 -14.63 4.43 -19.23
CA PHE A 78 -14.91 2.99 -19.30
C PHE A 78 -13.65 2.15 -19.46
N ILE A 79 -12.68 2.62 -20.26
CA ILE A 79 -11.37 1.97 -20.41
C ILE A 79 -10.65 1.93 -19.07
N TRP A 80 -10.59 3.07 -18.36
CA TRP A 80 -10.01 3.15 -17.03
C TRP A 80 -10.66 2.16 -16.05
N TYR A 81 -12.00 2.10 -16.04
CA TYR A 81 -12.75 1.19 -15.19
C TYR A 81 -12.43 -0.28 -15.45
N ILE A 82 -12.40 -0.69 -16.73
CA ILE A 82 -12.05 -2.07 -17.14
C ILE A 82 -10.61 -2.39 -16.72
N LEU A 83 -9.68 -1.47 -16.94
CA LEU A 83 -8.28 -1.64 -16.54
C LEU A 83 -8.17 -1.86 -15.03
N HIS A 84 -8.90 -1.07 -14.23
CA HIS A 84 -8.95 -1.21 -12.78
C HIS A 84 -9.47 -2.56 -12.33
N TYR A 85 -10.53 -3.05 -12.97
CA TYR A 85 -11.05 -4.38 -12.70
C TYR A 85 -10.01 -5.48 -12.98
N ILE A 86 -9.30 -5.39 -14.11
CA ILE A 86 -8.22 -6.34 -14.44
C ILE A 86 -7.13 -6.30 -13.36
N PHE A 87 -6.68 -5.11 -12.96
CA PHE A 87 -5.66 -4.96 -11.92
C PHE A 87 -6.14 -5.43 -10.54
N ALA A 88 -7.42 -5.27 -10.21
CA ALA A 88 -8.00 -5.84 -8.99
C ALA A 88 -7.97 -7.37 -8.97
N VAL A 89 -8.27 -8.00 -10.11
CA VAL A 89 -8.14 -9.45 -10.26
C VAL A 89 -6.67 -9.88 -10.16
N LEU A 90 -5.77 -9.18 -10.85
CA LEU A 90 -4.32 -9.47 -10.79
C LEU A 90 -3.78 -9.33 -9.37
N PHE A 91 -4.20 -8.31 -8.62
CA PHE A 91 -3.83 -8.10 -7.23
C PHE A 91 -4.11 -9.34 -6.36
N VAL A 92 -5.33 -9.89 -6.44
CA VAL A 92 -5.70 -11.10 -5.69
C VAL A 92 -4.95 -12.33 -6.19
N LEU A 93 -4.74 -12.45 -7.51
CA LEU A 93 -4.00 -13.56 -8.09
C LEU A 93 -2.52 -13.56 -7.67
N GLU A 94 -1.86 -12.40 -7.73
CA GLU A 94 -0.47 -12.24 -7.30
C GLU A 94 -0.32 -12.53 -5.81
N PHE A 95 -1.26 -12.08 -4.97
CA PHE A 95 -1.24 -12.44 -3.55
C PHE A 95 -1.39 -13.95 -3.32
N ASN A 96 -2.34 -14.61 -3.98
CA ASN A 96 -2.50 -16.06 -3.87
C ASN A 96 -1.26 -16.83 -4.36
N LYS A 97 -0.58 -16.34 -5.39
CA LYS A 97 0.71 -16.90 -5.84
C LYS A 97 1.79 -16.75 -4.77
N ILE A 98 1.86 -15.60 -4.09
CA ILE A 98 2.77 -15.40 -2.95
C ILE A 98 2.46 -16.40 -1.83
N LEU A 99 1.19 -16.57 -1.45
CA LEU A 99 0.81 -17.55 -0.41
C LEU A 99 1.26 -18.98 -0.76
N LYS A 100 1.15 -19.38 -2.04
CA LYS A 100 1.65 -20.67 -2.51
C LYS A 100 3.17 -20.77 -2.45
N LEU A 101 3.89 -19.72 -2.82
CA LEU A 101 5.36 -19.67 -2.73
C LEU A 101 5.86 -19.76 -1.29
N LEU A 102 5.11 -19.16 -0.35
CA LEU A 102 5.30 -19.26 1.10
C LEU A 102 4.71 -20.55 1.70
N GLU A 103 4.47 -21.56 0.86
CA GLU A 103 4.14 -22.93 1.26
C GLU A 103 2.82 -23.08 2.00
N ILE A 104 1.87 -22.14 1.85
CA ILE A 104 0.49 -22.39 2.25
C ILE A 104 -0.15 -23.34 1.24
N LYS A 105 -0.06 -24.65 1.48
CA LYS A 105 -0.48 -25.72 0.53
C LYS A 105 -2.00 -25.87 0.44
N GLU A 106 -2.67 -25.80 1.57
CA GLU A 106 -4.10 -26.04 1.65
C GLU A 106 -4.93 -24.89 1.07
N LYS A 107 -5.96 -25.25 0.29
CA LYS A 107 -6.85 -24.26 -0.35
C LYS A 107 -7.63 -23.46 0.68
N ILE A 108 -8.11 -24.13 1.73
CA ILE A 108 -8.91 -23.51 2.80
C ILE A 108 -8.07 -22.50 3.61
N HIS A 109 -6.78 -22.77 3.80
CA HIS A 109 -5.87 -21.86 4.52
C HIS A 109 -5.61 -20.58 3.74
N ARG A 110 -5.30 -20.70 2.43
CA ARG A 110 -5.18 -19.52 1.56
C ARG A 110 -6.49 -18.74 1.48
N PHE A 111 -7.62 -19.45 1.49
CA PHE A 111 -8.94 -18.81 1.44
C PHE A 111 -9.17 -17.86 2.62
N LEU A 112 -8.68 -18.16 3.83
CA LEU A 112 -8.79 -17.25 4.99
C LEU A 112 -8.12 -15.90 4.72
N PHE A 113 -6.88 -15.90 4.24
CA PHE A 113 -6.18 -14.67 3.88
C PHE A 113 -6.87 -13.95 2.70
N LEU A 114 -7.36 -14.71 1.71
CA LEU A 114 -8.00 -14.13 0.53
C LEU A 114 -9.36 -13.49 0.84
N MET A 115 -10.11 -14.03 1.79
CA MET A 115 -11.35 -13.41 2.29
C MET A 115 -11.08 -12.03 2.87
N VAL A 116 -9.99 -11.93 3.65
CA VAL A 116 -9.60 -10.69 4.31
C VAL A 116 -9.25 -9.65 3.23
N ILE A 117 -8.45 -9.97 2.19
CA ILE A 117 -8.09 -8.99 1.12
C ILE A 117 -9.21 -8.70 0.13
N SER A 118 -10.13 -9.65 -0.05
CA SER A 118 -11.26 -9.52 -0.98
C SER A 118 -12.51 -8.96 -0.28
N ASN A 119 -12.32 -8.21 0.80
CA ASN A 119 -13.38 -7.55 1.53
C ASN A 119 -14.12 -6.58 0.60
N GLY A 120 -15.46 -6.68 0.59
CA GLY A 120 -16.33 -5.89 -0.27
C GLY A 120 -16.26 -4.38 -0.06
N TYR A 121 -16.15 -3.92 1.19
CA TYR A 121 -16.01 -2.50 1.52
C TYR A 121 -14.69 -1.92 1.00
N LEU A 122 -13.61 -2.70 1.11
CA LEU A 122 -12.32 -2.36 0.52
C LEU A 122 -12.41 -2.30 -1.00
N ILE A 123 -13.04 -3.28 -1.64
CA ILE A 123 -13.19 -3.29 -3.10
C ILE A 123 -14.05 -2.10 -3.55
N PHE A 124 -15.16 -1.83 -2.87
CA PHE A 124 -16.07 -0.72 -3.13
C PHE A 124 -15.39 0.65 -3.05
N LEU A 125 -14.70 0.95 -1.94
CA LEU A 125 -14.00 2.23 -1.76
C LEU A 125 -12.98 2.50 -2.88
N GLN A 126 -12.40 1.44 -3.44
CA GLN A 126 -11.35 1.56 -4.44
C GLN A 126 -11.94 1.74 -5.83
N PHE A 127 -13.04 1.04 -6.18
CA PHE A 127 -13.74 1.36 -7.42
C PHE A 127 -14.39 2.76 -7.43
N GLY A 128 -14.79 3.25 -6.26
CA GLY A 128 -15.41 4.57 -6.12
C GLY A 128 -14.46 5.74 -5.98
N LEU A 129 -13.48 5.66 -5.08
CA LEU A 129 -12.74 6.85 -4.61
C LEU A 129 -11.23 6.81 -4.92
N ASN A 130 -10.65 5.64 -5.20
CA ASN A 130 -9.19 5.42 -5.08
C ASN A 130 -8.66 4.36 -6.06
N GLN A 131 -9.19 4.41 -7.27
CA GLN A 131 -9.08 3.37 -8.30
C GLN A 131 -7.62 2.93 -8.52
N SER A 132 -6.73 3.89 -8.68
CA SER A 132 -5.34 3.70 -9.08
C SER A 132 -4.54 2.73 -8.22
N LYS A 133 -4.93 2.51 -6.97
CA LYS A 133 -4.16 1.73 -6.00
C LYS A 133 -4.14 0.23 -6.30
N PHE A 134 -5.11 -0.29 -7.06
CA PHE A 134 -5.05 -1.67 -7.56
C PHE A 134 -3.87 -1.87 -8.52
N PHE A 135 -3.52 -0.85 -9.30
CA PHE A 135 -2.34 -0.87 -10.16
C PHE A 135 -1.08 -1.05 -9.32
N VAL A 136 -0.88 -0.17 -8.34
CA VAL A 136 0.29 -0.24 -7.44
C VAL A 136 0.32 -1.54 -6.67
N GLY A 137 -0.80 -1.94 -6.08
CA GLY A 137 -0.89 -3.15 -5.28
C GLY A 137 -0.47 -4.38 -6.09
N ALA A 138 -1.03 -4.54 -7.30
CA ALA A 138 -0.69 -5.68 -8.15
C ALA A 138 0.78 -5.68 -8.56
N LEU A 139 1.34 -4.51 -8.90
CA LEU A 139 2.76 -4.39 -9.25
C LEU A 139 3.68 -4.68 -8.08
N LEU A 140 3.34 -4.19 -6.89
CA LEU A 140 4.15 -4.41 -5.71
C LEU A 140 4.14 -5.87 -5.28
N LEU A 141 2.98 -6.52 -5.32
CA LEU A 141 2.87 -7.96 -5.08
C LEU A 141 3.58 -8.75 -6.18
N PHE A 142 3.53 -8.32 -7.44
CA PHE A 142 4.28 -8.95 -8.51
C PHE A 142 5.80 -8.86 -8.30
N ILE A 143 6.32 -7.69 -7.90
CA ILE A 143 7.74 -7.50 -7.53
C ILE A 143 8.09 -8.45 -6.38
N LEU A 144 7.30 -8.45 -5.32
CA LEU A 144 7.54 -9.28 -4.15
C LEU A 144 7.50 -10.78 -4.49
N ARG A 145 6.53 -11.22 -5.30
CA ARG A 145 6.43 -12.60 -5.79
C ARG A 145 7.67 -13.01 -6.55
N ARG A 146 8.14 -12.16 -7.48
CA ARG A 146 9.35 -12.42 -8.27
C ARG A 146 10.57 -12.57 -7.37
N GLU A 147 10.70 -11.69 -6.38
CA GLU A 147 11.80 -11.73 -5.43
C GLU A 147 11.78 -13.03 -4.60
N ILE A 148 10.63 -13.40 -4.03
CA ILE A 148 10.48 -14.66 -3.29
C ILE A 148 10.82 -15.87 -4.20
N GLN A 149 10.36 -15.85 -5.44
CA GLN A 149 10.62 -16.93 -6.41
C GLN A 149 12.12 -17.04 -6.75
N TYR A 150 12.80 -15.92 -7.02
CA TYR A 150 14.23 -15.92 -7.32
C TYR A 150 15.06 -16.42 -6.14
N ASN A 151 14.71 -16.00 -4.92
CA ASN A 151 15.41 -16.45 -3.71
C ASN A 151 15.17 -17.95 -3.45
N LYS A 152 13.97 -18.47 -3.76
CA LYS A 152 13.67 -19.90 -3.62
C LYS A 152 14.37 -20.77 -4.68
N GLU A 153 14.58 -20.23 -5.88
CA GLU A 153 15.24 -20.91 -6.99
C GLU A 153 16.77 -20.69 -6.98
N GLU A 154 17.32 -19.97 -5.99
CA GLU A 154 18.74 -19.58 -5.87
C GLU A 154 19.31 -18.96 -7.17
N LYS A 155 18.45 -18.24 -7.91
CA LYS A 155 18.82 -17.64 -9.19
C LYS A 155 19.56 -16.34 -8.99
N GLU A 156 20.67 -16.20 -9.70
CA GLU A 156 21.37 -14.93 -9.78
C GLU A 156 20.52 -13.86 -10.47
N LYS A 157 20.50 -12.65 -9.88
CA LYS A 157 19.71 -11.53 -10.37
C LYS A 157 20.41 -10.86 -11.55
N ASP A 158 20.09 -11.33 -12.75
CA ASP A 158 20.62 -10.79 -14.00
C ASP A 158 20.16 -9.33 -14.26
N PHE A 159 20.75 -8.70 -15.27
CA PHE A 159 20.41 -7.32 -15.64
C PHE A 159 18.94 -7.17 -16.01
N LYS A 160 18.36 -8.14 -16.74
CA LYS A 160 16.96 -8.10 -17.16
C LYS A 160 16.03 -8.12 -15.95
N TYR A 161 16.33 -8.96 -14.95
CA TYR A 161 15.61 -9.01 -13.69
C TYR A 161 15.66 -7.66 -13.00
N LYS A 162 16.88 -7.14 -12.77
CA LYS A 162 17.13 -5.86 -12.09
C LYS A 162 16.39 -4.72 -12.80
N PHE A 163 16.54 -4.60 -14.12
CA PHE A 163 15.90 -3.55 -14.91
C PHE A 163 14.37 -3.59 -14.76
N ILE A 164 13.73 -4.74 -15.01
CA ILE A 164 12.27 -4.85 -14.92
C ILE A 164 11.79 -4.54 -13.49
N THR A 165 12.47 -5.08 -12.48
CA THR A 165 12.07 -4.90 -11.08
C THR A 165 12.16 -3.43 -10.66
N TYR A 166 13.31 -2.78 -10.92
CA TYR A 166 13.48 -1.37 -10.57
C TYR A 166 12.63 -0.44 -11.42
N PHE A 167 12.39 -0.75 -12.71
CA PHE A 167 11.47 0.00 -13.56
C PHE A 167 10.05 0.04 -12.98
N LEU A 168 9.52 -1.13 -12.58
CA LEU A 168 8.19 -1.22 -11.97
C LEU A 168 8.16 -0.53 -10.61
N PHE A 169 9.21 -0.65 -9.81
CA PHE A 169 9.28 -0.03 -8.49
C PHE A 169 9.32 1.50 -8.58
N VAL A 170 10.15 2.06 -9.47
CA VAL A 170 10.20 3.50 -9.72
C VAL A 170 8.86 4.01 -10.25
N MET A 171 8.13 3.22 -11.05
CA MET A 171 6.77 3.58 -11.47
C MET A 171 5.80 3.64 -10.28
N ILE A 172 5.92 2.74 -9.30
CA ILE A 172 5.18 2.80 -8.03
C ILE A 172 5.54 4.07 -7.26
N VAL A 173 6.83 4.41 -7.15
CA VAL A 173 7.29 5.66 -6.53
C VAL A 173 6.74 6.88 -7.27
N GLY A 174 6.65 6.83 -8.61
CA GLY A 174 6.04 7.86 -9.43
C GLY A 174 4.57 8.10 -9.09
N MET A 175 3.84 7.05 -8.72
CA MET A 175 2.46 7.18 -8.29
C MET A 175 2.33 7.58 -6.80
N ILE A 176 3.15 6.96 -5.94
CA ILE A 176 3.13 7.14 -4.48
C ILE A 176 4.58 7.36 -4.00
N PRO A 177 5.04 8.62 -3.96
CA PRO A 177 6.44 8.97 -3.66
C PRO A 177 6.98 8.41 -2.35
N PHE A 178 6.13 8.27 -1.32
CA PHE A 178 6.53 7.71 -0.02
C PHE A 178 7.02 6.25 -0.12
N PHE A 179 6.68 5.52 -1.18
CA PHE A 179 7.21 4.18 -1.43
C PHE A 179 8.69 4.19 -1.83
N LEU A 180 9.33 5.36 -1.97
CA LEU A 180 10.77 5.49 -2.09
C LEU A 180 11.48 4.78 -0.93
N PHE A 181 10.96 4.84 0.29
CA PHE A 181 11.54 4.11 1.43
C PHE A 181 11.50 2.60 1.23
N LEU A 182 10.41 2.07 0.68
CA LEU A 182 10.30 0.65 0.37
C LEU A 182 11.25 0.25 -0.77
N LEU A 183 11.49 1.14 -1.75
CA LEU A 183 12.51 0.95 -2.79
C LEU A 183 13.91 0.86 -2.17
N LEU A 184 14.24 1.75 -1.24
CA LEU A 184 15.52 1.71 -0.53
C LEU A 184 15.66 0.42 0.29
N ILE A 185 14.61 0.01 1.01
CA ILE A 185 14.57 -1.27 1.74
C ILE A 185 14.87 -2.44 0.80
N PHE A 186 14.30 -2.40 -0.42
CA PHE A 186 14.51 -3.44 -1.43
C PHE A 186 15.93 -3.43 -2.01
N ILE A 187 16.46 -2.26 -2.40
CA ILE A 187 17.83 -2.12 -2.93
C ILE A 187 18.86 -2.59 -1.92
N PHE A 188 18.73 -2.15 -0.67
CA PHE A 188 19.65 -2.51 0.40
C PHE A 188 19.28 -3.81 1.08
N HIS A 189 18.38 -4.64 0.54
CA HIS A 189 18.06 -5.92 1.18
C HIS A 189 19.30 -6.81 1.26
N ASP A 190 19.96 -6.99 0.11
CA ASP A 190 21.04 -7.96 -0.07
C ASP A 190 22.44 -7.35 0.05
N ILE A 191 22.55 -6.02 0.17
CA ILE A 191 23.85 -5.32 0.16
C ILE A 191 24.31 -5.02 1.60
N PRO A 192 25.42 -5.60 2.10
CA PRO A 192 26.03 -5.22 3.36
C PRO A 192 26.48 -3.76 3.36
N PHE A 193 26.48 -3.11 4.54
CA PHE A 193 26.94 -1.71 4.64
C PHE A 193 28.41 -1.52 4.23
N SER A 194 29.25 -2.52 4.48
CA SER A 194 30.66 -2.52 4.08
C SER A 194 30.85 -2.49 2.57
N GLU A 195 29.88 -2.99 1.80
CA GLU A 195 29.99 -3.20 0.35
C GLU A 195 29.25 -2.10 -0.44
N LEU A 196 28.71 -1.08 0.23
CA LEU A 196 27.92 -0.03 -0.42
C LEU A 196 28.67 0.65 -1.58
N PHE A 197 29.98 0.83 -1.46
CA PHE A 197 30.78 1.52 -2.48
C PHE A 197 31.45 0.57 -3.48
N GLU A 198 31.13 -0.72 -3.44
CA GLU A 198 31.63 -1.65 -4.43
C GLU A 198 31.09 -1.35 -5.82
N LYS A 199 31.93 -1.56 -6.84
CA LYS A 199 31.63 -1.23 -8.23
C LYS A 199 30.33 -1.88 -8.73
N GLU A 200 30.02 -3.10 -8.29
CA GLU A 200 28.80 -3.80 -8.68
C GLU A 200 27.53 -3.20 -8.06
N ASN A 201 27.62 -2.76 -6.80
CA ASN A 201 26.53 -2.08 -6.11
C ASN A 201 26.30 -0.69 -6.69
N LEU A 202 27.36 0.06 -7.00
CA LEU A 202 27.30 1.34 -7.70
C LEU A 202 26.62 1.22 -9.08
N LYS A 203 26.85 0.13 -9.83
CA LYS A 203 26.13 -0.14 -11.10
C LYS A 203 24.62 -0.27 -10.86
N THR A 204 24.22 -0.93 -9.78
CA THR A 204 22.80 -1.10 -9.43
C THR A 204 22.17 0.25 -9.07
N TYR A 205 22.85 1.09 -8.29
CA TYR A 205 22.35 2.43 -7.98
C TYR A 205 22.29 3.32 -9.21
N GLY A 206 23.32 3.26 -10.06
CA GLY A 206 23.34 3.94 -11.35
C GLY A 206 22.17 3.53 -12.23
N LEU A 207 21.85 2.24 -12.28
CA LEU A 207 20.68 1.73 -13.00
C LEU A 207 19.37 2.30 -12.46
N VAL A 208 19.17 2.28 -11.14
CA VAL A 208 17.98 2.86 -10.50
C VAL A 208 17.88 4.36 -10.79
N ALA A 209 18.99 5.09 -10.69
CA ALA A 209 19.05 6.52 -10.98
C ALA A 209 18.72 6.83 -12.45
N VAL A 210 19.29 6.07 -13.40
CA VAL A 210 18.98 6.21 -14.84
C VAL A 210 17.50 5.92 -15.09
N ILE A 211 16.93 4.86 -14.52
CA ILE A 211 15.50 4.56 -14.63
C ILE A 211 14.65 5.71 -14.06
N PHE A 212 14.99 6.22 -12.88
CA PHE A 212 14.28 7.32 -12.23
C PHE A 212 14.30 8.59 -13.09
N LEU A 213 15.47 8.97 -13.59
CA LEU A 213 15.64 10.14 -14.46
C LEU A 213 14.94 9.96 -15.80
N ALA A 214 15.02 8.77 -16.41
CA ALA A 214 14.37 8.47 -17.68
C ALA A 214 12.84 8.50 -17.55
N GLN A 215 12.29 7.89 -16.50
CA GLN A 215 10.85 7.95 -16.23
C GLN A 215 10.41 9.39 -15.98
N ASN A 216 11.15 10.15 -15.16
CA ASN A 216 10.80 11.52 -14.80
C ASN A 216 11.53 12.58 -15.63
N PHE A 217 11.76 12.33 -16.92
CA PHE A 217 12.55 13.20 -17.79
C PHE A 217 11.98 14.62 -17.91
N LEU A 218 10.68 14.81 -17.65
CA LEU A 218 10.06 16.14 -17.61
C LEU A 218 10.69 17.06 -16.57
N PHE A 219 11.29 16.54 -15.50
CA PHE A 219 12.07 17.36 -14.57
C PHE A 219 13.36 17.91 -15.19
N ILE A 220 13.90 17.24 -16.22
CA ILE A 220 15.09 17.69 -16.94
C ILE A 220 14.70 18.79 -17.94
N ILE A 221 13.61 18.59 -18.67
CA ILE A 221 13.11 19.58 -19.66
C ILE A 221 12.54 20.81 -18.96
N TYR A 222 11.82 20.62 -17.85
CA TYR A 222 11.15 21.66 -17.08
C TYR A 222 11.61 21.63 -15.61
N PRO A 223 12.81 22.12 -15.29
CA PRO A 223 13.36 22.07 -13.92
C PRO A 223 12.51 22.81 -12.89
N GLY A 224 11.71 23.80 -13.32
CA GLY A 224 10.74 24.49 -12.47
C GLY A 224 9.76 23.54 -11.76
N LEU A 225 9.41 22.41 -12.40
CA LEU A 225 8.53 21.40 -11.83
C LEU A 225 9.07 20.78 -10.54
N ILE A 226 10.39 20.72 -10.37
CA ILE A 226 11.02 20.20 -9.14
C ILE A 226 10.65 21.11 -7.97
N PHE A 227 10.80 22.43 -8.14
CA PHE A 227 10.52 23.40 -7.09
C PHE A 227 9.03 23.50 -6.77
N ASP A 228 8.17 23.42 -7.79
CA ASP A 228 6.73 23.42 -7.58
C ASP A 228 6.26 22.14 -6.88
N TYR A 229 6.86 21.00 -7.21
CA TYR A 229 6.60 19.73 -6.52
C TYR A 229 6.99 19.79 -5.03
N PHE A 230 8.11 20.44 -4.69
CA PHE A 230 8.48 20.65 -3.28
C PHE A 230 7.44 21.45 -2.50
N LYS A 231 6.79 22.45 -3.13
CA LYS A 231 5.70 23.21 -2.48
C LYS A 231 4.52 22.30 -2.15
N ILE A 232 4.17 21.39 -3.07
CA ILE A 232 3.11 20.39 -2.86
C ILE A 232 3.45 19.48 -1.70
N ILE A 233 4.67 18.90 -1.68
CA ILE A 233 5.10 18.03 -0.58
C ILE A 233 4.97 18.77 0.76
N ARG A 234 5.43 20.02 0.83
CA ARG A 234 5.36 20.82 2.06
C ARG A 234 3.92 21.07 2.50
N TYR A 235 3.00 21.30 1.56
CA TYR A 235 1.58 21.41 1.85
C TYR A 235 1.03 20.13 2.49
N PHE A 236 1.30 18.96 1.91
CA PHE A 236 0.82 17.68 2.44
C PHE A 236 1.49 17.28 3.76
N GLN A 237 2.77 17.63 3.96
CA GLN A 237 3.43 17.47 5.26
C GLN A 237 2.75 18.35 6.33
N ASN A 238 2.45 19.60 6.02
CA ASN A 238 1.72 20.47 6.96
C ASN A 238 0.32 19.93 7.27
N LEU A 239 -0.36 19.36 6.27
CA LEU A 239 -1.65 18.69 6.46
C LEU A 239 -1.53 17.49 7.41
N GLN A 240 -0.48 16.67 7.28
CA GLN A 240 -0.19 15.54 8.18
C GLN A 240 -0.07 15.99 9.65
N PHE A 241 0.54 17.15 9.92
CA PHE A 241 0.66 17.68 11.29
C PHE A 241 -0.62 18.32 11.83
N ARG A 242 -1.52 18.77 10.95
CA ARG A 242 -2.79 19.44 11.32
C ARG A 242 -3.94 18.46 11.51
N LEU A 243 -3.96 17.40 10.72
CA LEU A 243 -4.96 16.35 10.84
C LEU A 243 -4.64 15.51 12.08
N ALA A 244 -5.64 15.33 12.95
CA ALA A 244 -5.52 14.44 14.09
C ALA A 244 -5.08 13.06 13.60
N LEU A 245 -4.17 12.39 14.32
CA LEU A 245 -3.85 11.00 14.05
C LEU A 245 -5.12 10.13 14.13
N TYR A 246 -5.31 9.20 13.20
CA TYR A 246 -6.51 8.37 13.07
C TYR A 246 -6.73 7.55 14.35
N TYR A 247 -5.62 7.11 14.94
CA TYR A 247 -5.55 6.41 16.22
C TYR A 247 -6.00 7.25 17.41
N PHE A 248 -6.05 8.57 17.26
CA PHE A 248 -6.57 9.50 18.28
C PHE A 248 -7.89 10.13 17.85
N MET A 249 -8.49 9.69 16.75
CA MET A 249 -9.82 10.15 16.35
C MET A 249 -10.84 9.84 17.46
N PHE A 250 -10.68 8.73 18.18
CA PHE A 250 -11.54 8.40 19.32
C PHE A 250 -11.30 9.32 20.53
N ILE A 251 -10.03 9.68 20.80
CA ILE A 251 -9.73 10.68 21.83
C ILE A 251 -10.28 12.02 21.35
N TYR A 252 -10.24 12.34 20.05
CA TYR A 252 -10.75 13.59 19.51
C TYR A 252 -12.28 13.69 19.55
N ASP A 253 -12.98 12.59 19.34
CA ASP A 253 -14.45 12.49 19.39
C ASP A 253 -14.97 12.51 20.85
N ILE A 254 -14.15 12.06 21.82
CA ILE A 254 -14.51 11.96 23.26
C ILE A 254 -13.89 13.10 24.10
N PHE A 255 -12.73 13.62 23.70
CA PHE A 255 -11.91 14.62 24.40
C PHE A 255 -11.36 15.67 23.42
N ILE A 256 -11.40 16.94 23.83
CA ILE A 256 -10.76 18.01 23.06
C ILE A 256 -9.23 17.90 23.22
N ILE A 257 -8.55 17.30 22.25
CA ILE A 257 -7.08 17.28 22.21
C ILE A 257 -6.57 18.63 21.70
N PRO A 258 -5.78 19.39 22.50
CA PRO A 258 -5.18 20.63 22.04
C PRO A 258 -4.30 20.40 20.80
N ASN A 259 -4.26 21.35 19.87
CA ASN A 259 -3.46 21.24 18.65
C ASN A 259 -1.97 20.99 18.93
N GLY A 260 -1.42 21.51 20.04
CA GLY A 260 -0.06 21.22 20.48
C GLY A 260 0.18 19.74 20.81
N ALA A 261 -0.76 19.08 21.47
CA ALA A 261 -0.67 17.65 21.78
C ALA A 261 -0.78 16.78 20.50
N LYS A 262 -1.65 17.16 19.55
CA LYS A 262 -1.72 16.50 18.23
C LYS A 262 -0.38 16.56 17.49
N PHE A 263 0.24 17.74 17.49
CA PHE A 263 1.54 17.93 16.86
C PHE A 263 2.63 17.04 17.48
N ILE A 264 2.76 17.04 18.81
CA ILE A 264 3.75 16.24 19.55
C ILE A 264 3.58 14.75 19.24
N LEU A 265 2.34 14.28 19.23
CA LEU A 265 2.02 12.87 19.03
C LEU A 265 2.25 12.41 17.59
N THR A 266 1.92 13.25 16.61
CA THR A 266 2.27 13.02 15.20
C THR A 266 3.78 12.96 15.02
N LEU A 267 4.52 13.84 15.69
CA LEU A 267 5.98 13.82 15.68
C LEU A 267 6.53 12.51 16.25
N ILE A 268 6.02 12.05 17.40
CA ILE A 268 6.42 10.77 18.01
C ILE A 268 6.19 9.60 17.06
N PHE A 269 5.01 9.48 16.44
CA PHE A 269 4.76 8.38 15.51
C PHE A 269 5.58 8.48 14.22
N LEU A 270 5.87 9.68 13.73
CA LEU A 270 6.79 9.85 12.60
C LEU A 270 8.20 9.39 12.97
N ILE A 271 8.70 9.73 14.17
CA ILE A 271 9.99 9.26 14.68
C ILE A 271 10.00 7.72 14.71
N ILE A 272 8.99 7.10 15.31
CA ILE A 272 8.86 5.63 15.38
C ILE A 272 8.83 5.01 13.97
N MET A 273 8.09 5.59 13.02
CA MET A 273 8.08 5.10 11.64
C MET A 273 9.47 5.17 11.00
N TYR A 274 10.19 6.29 11.14
CA TYR A 274 11.53 6.43 10.59
C TYR A 274 12.55 5.50 11.28
N GLU A 275 12.41 5.27 12.59
CA GLU A 275 13.21 4.27 13.31
C GLU A 275 12.96 2.86 12.77
N ILE A 276 11.69 2.48 12.54
CA ILE A 276 11.35 1.19 11.93
C ILE A 276 11.96 1.11 10.53
N ILE A 277 11.83 2.14 9.69
CA ILE A 277 12.43 2.16 8.35
C ILE A 277 13.96 2.00 8.43
N GLY A 278 14.63 2.74 9.32
CA GLY A 278 16.07 2.63 9.56
C GLY A 278 16.47 1.22 10.00
N PHE A 279 15.72 0.63 10.94
CA PHE A 279 15.92 -0.75 11.37
C PHE A 279 15.75 -1.74 10.20
N LEU A 280 14.72 -1.58 9.36
CA LEU A 280 14.47 -2.44 8.20
C LEU A 280 15.55 -2.33 7.11
N LEU A 281 16.14 -1.14 6.93
CA LEU A 281 17.28 -0.95 6.05
C LEU A 281 18.52 -1.70 6.55
N ILE A 282 18.75 -1.66 7.88
CA ILE A 282 19.96 -2.21 8.49
C ILE A 282 19.89 -3.72 8.72
N THR A 283 18.74 -4.22 9.15
CA THR A 283 18.58 -5.62 9.51
C THR A 283 18.69 -6.53 8.30
N LYS A 284 19.57 -7.53 8.35
CA LYS A 284 19.71 -8.56 7.30
C LYS A 284 19.03 -9.87 7.65
N LYS A 285 18.62 -10.04 8.91
CA LYS A 285 18.00 -11.26 9.41
C LYS A 285 16.57 -11.47 8.90
N LEU A 286 15.89 -10.38 8.51
CA LEU A 286 14.51 -10.43 8.04
C LEU A 286 14.46 -10.69 6.54
N LYS A 287 13.58 -11.62 6.15
CA LYS A 287 13.26 -11.87 4.74
C LYS A 287 12.58 -10.65 4.12
N ILE A 288 12.72 -10.44 2.82
CA ILE A 288 12.14 -9.28 2.13
C ILE A 288 10.63 -9.11 2.37
N GLN A 289 9.87 -10.20 2.37
CA GLN A 289 8.44 -10.16 2.64
C GLN A 289 8.14 -9.66 4.06
N GLU A 290 8.93 -10.07 5.06
CA GLU A 290 8.77 -9.59 6.44
C GLU A 290 9.08 -8.10 6.50
N LYS A 291 10.14 -7.63 5.82
CA LYS A 291 10.46 -6.20 5.74
C LYS A 291 9.33 -5.39 5.13
N PHE A 292 8.74 -5.88 4.02
CA PHE A 292 7.60 -5.23 3.38
C PHE A 292 6.39 -5.18 4.31
N SER A 293 6.17 -6.23 5.10
CA SER A 293 5.07 -6.25 6.06
C SER A 293 5.29 -5.33 7.26
N TYR A 294 6.50 -5.27 7.81
CA TYR A 294 6.82 -4.35 8.90
C TYR A 294 6.72 -2.89 8.46
N PHE A 295 7.18 -2.60 7.23
CA PHE A 295 6.95 -1.30 6.60
C PHE A 295 5.45 -1.03 6.46
N ALA A 296 4.68 -1.99 5.97
CA ALA A 296 3.25 -1.79 5.81
C ALA A 296 2.52 -1.57 7.15
N PHE A 297 2.91 -2.32 8.18
CA PHE A 297 2.40 -2.18 9.54
C PHE A 297 2.74 -0.80 10.13
N SER A 298 3.97 -0.31 9.99
CA SER A 298 4.34 1.03 10.49
C SER A 298 3.58 2.14 9.79
N PHE A 299 3.24 1.97 8.52
CA PHE A 299 2.44 2.93 7.78
C PHE A 299 0.96 2.88 8.15
N ILE A 300 0.41 1.70 8.48
CA ILE A 300 -0.94 1.59 9.04
C ILE A 300 -1.06 2.49 10.27
N LEU A 301 -0.03 2.54 11.14
CA LEU A 301 0.06 3.39 12.33
C LEU A 301 0.02 4.92 12.07
N LEU A 302 0.01 5.38 10.82
CA LEU A 302 -0.01 6.79 10.43
C LEU A 302 -1.24 7.17 9.57
N ASN A 303 -2.04 8.12 10.05
CA ASN A 303 -3.38 8.44 9.53
C ASN A 303 -3.49 8.66 8.01
N HIS A 304 -3.01 9.80 7.54
CA HIS A 304 -3.44 10.31 6.24
C HIS A 304 -2.77 9.53 5.09
N LEU A 305 -1.58 8.97 5.33
CA LEU A 305 -0.90 8.11 4.37
C LEU A 305 -1.53 6.71 4.32
N ALA A 306 -1.86 6.09 5.47
CA ALA A 306 -2.49 4.76 5.52
C ALA A 306 -3.77 4.71 4.71
N HIS A 307 -4.70 5.64 4.93
CA HIS A 307 -5.98 5.69 4.20
C HIS A 307 -5.76 5.77 2.68
N ARG A 308 -4.75 6.54 2.26
CA ARG A 308 -4.40 6.69 0.85
C ARG A 308 -3.64 5.51 0.25
N VAL A 309 -3.13 4.55 1.01
CA VAL A 309 -2.40 3.39 0.42
C VAL A 309 -2.87 2.05 0.96
N LEU A 310 -4.01 2.05 1.63
CA LEU A 310 -4.50 0.98 2.48
C LEU A 310 -4.57 -0.38 1.78
N ILE A 311 -5.05 -0.42 0.54
CA ILE A 311 -5.15 -1.66 -0.23
C ILE A 311 -3.78 -2.27 -0.55
N ILE A 312 -2.74 -1.46 -0.65
CA ILE A 312 -1.37 -1.94 -0.88
C ILE A 312 -0.79 -2.46 0.44
N LEU A 313 -0.99 -1.73 1.54
CA LEU A 313 -0.46 -2.09 2.86
C LEU A 313 -1.07 -3.37 3.42
N PHE A 314 -2.33 -3.61 3.11
CA PHE A 314 -3.09 -4.70 3.68
C PHE A 314 -2.55 -6.10 3.36
N PRO A 315 -2.45 -6.54 2.08
CA PRO A 315 -1.87 -7.83 1.76
C PRO A 315 -0.42 -7.93 2.27
N LEU A 316 0.34 -6.84 2.26
CA LEU A 316 1.69 -6.83 2.80
C LEU A 316 1.70 -7.12 4.30
N THR A 317 0.83 -6.47 5.08
CA THR A 317 0.70 -6.69 6.53
C THR A 317 0.32 -8.15 6.83
N LEU A 318 -0.55 -8.73 6.01
CA LEU A 318 -0.96 -10.12 6.17
C LEU A 318 0.20 -11.13 6.09
N LEU A 319 1.32 -10.79 5.43
CA LEU A 319 2.45 -11.71 5.35
C LEU A 319 3.15 -11.93 6.71
N LEU A 320 2.95 -11.06 7.72
CA LEU A 320 3.46 -11.28 9.09
C LEU A 320 2.87 -12.51 9.75
N PHE A 321 1.64 -12.88 9.40
CA PHE A 321 0.94 -13.99 10.02
C PHE A 321 1.29 -15.35 9.42
N ILE A 322 1.81 -15.36 8.20
CA ILE A 322 2.07 -16.59 7.44
C ILE A 322 3.03 -17.53 8.18
N PRO A 323 4.18 -17.08 8.72
CA PRO A 323 5.12 -17.96 9.41
C PRO A 323 4.56 -18.66 10.65
N PHE A 324 3.51 -18.10 11.26
CA PHE A 324 2.94 -18.62 12.49
C PHE A 324 1.78 -19.59 12.25
N PHE A 325 1.33 -19.70 10.99
CA PHE A 325 0.08 -20.36 10.66
C PHE A 325 0.26 -21.88 10.55
N HIS A 326 -0.28 -22.62 11.52
CA HIS A 326 -0.22 -24.09 11.61
C HIS A 326 -1.13 -24.72 10.56
N GLN A 327 -0.50 -25.28 9.51
CA GLN A 327 -1.18 -25.81 8.35
C GLN A 327 -1.54 -27.30 8.43
N ASP A 328 -0.92 -28.06 9.34
CA ASP A 328 -1.10 -29.52 9.40
C ASP A 328 -2.33 -29.93 10.24
N GLU A 329 -3.01 -28.96 10.84
CA GLU A 329 -4.10 -29.16 11.81
C GLU A 329 -5.48 -29.06 11.12
N ILE A 330 -6.46 -29.83 11.60
CA ILE A 330 -7.83 -29.83 11.04
C ILE A 330 -8.86 -29.66 12.17
N GLY A 331 -9.99 -29.00 11.87
CA GLY A 331 -11.14 -28.92 12.77
C GLY A 331 -10.87 -28.08 14.03
N ARG A 332 -11.26 -28.59 15.20
CA ARG A 332 -11.16 -27.84 16.48
C ARG A 332 -9.71 -27.52 16.86
N ASP A 333 -8.78 -28.42 16.54
CA ASP A 333 -7.36 -28.24 16.84
C ASP A 333 -6.75 -27.13 16.00
N PHE A 334 -7.16 -27.01 14.72
CA PHE A 334 -6.79 -25.90 13.86
C PHE A 334 -7.12 -24.54 14.49
N PHE A 335 -8.36 -24.35 14.96
CA PHE A 335 -8.77 -23.10 15.61
C PHE A 335 -7.98 -22.82 16.87
N LYS A 336 -7.71 -23.86 17.68
CA LYS A 336 -6.99 -23.73 18.95
C LYS A 336 -5.54 -23.32 18.73
N LYS A 337 -4.87 -23.92 17.74
CA LYS A 337 -3.46 -23.67 17.41
C LYS A 337 -3.27 -22.32 16.69
N ASN A 338 -4.17 -21.97 15.79
CA ASN A 338 -4.10 -20.73 15.02
C ASN A 338 -4.83 -19.54 15.66
N LYS A 339 -5.32 -19.66 16.90
CA LYS A 339 -6.23 -18.66 17.51
C LYS A 339 -5.73 -17.22 17.43
N TYR A 340 -4.44 -16.97 17.67
CA TYR A 340 -3.87 -15.62 17.63
C TYR A 340 -3.78 -15.07 16.21
N ILE A 341 -3.58 -15.93 15.22
CA ILE A 341 -3.58 -15.53 13.81
C ILE A 341 -5.00 -15.27 13.35
N LEU A 342 -5.96 -16.13 13.72
CA LEU A 342 -7.36 -15.91 13.38
C LEU A 342 -7.88 -14.61 14.02
N ILE A 343 -7.57 -14.36 15.30
CA ILE A 343 -7.88 -13.07 15.95
C ILE A 343 -7.13 -11.93 15.26
N GLY A 344 -5.88 -12.11 14.86
CA GLY A 344 -5.12 -11.13 14.09
C GLY A 344 -5.75 -10.80 12.74
N LEU A 345 -6.21 -11.81 11.98
CA LEU A 345 -6.93 -11.64 10.72
C LEU A 345 -8.28 -10.95 10.92
N ILE A 346 -9.01 -11.30 12.00
CA ILE A 346 -10.26 -10.62 12.39
C ILE A 346 -9.97 -9.18 12.80
N SER A 347 -8.88 -8.92 13.50
CA SER A 347 -8.48 -7.57 13.91
C SER A 347 -8.13 -6.73 12.70
N VAL A 348 -7.34 -7.28 11.79
CA VAL A 348 -7.02 -6.66 10.51
C VAL A 348 -8.29 -6.44 9.68
N LEU A 349 -9.28 -7.34 9.69
CA LEU A 349 -10.58 -7.09 9.07
C LEU A 349 -11.39 -6.00 9.78
N GLY A 350 -11.40 -6.02 11.11
CA GLY A 350 -12.18 -5.15 11.98
C GLY A 350 -11.71 -3.70 11.98
N ILE A 351 -10.39 -3.47 11.93
CA ILE A 351 -9.77 -2.16 11.66
C ILE A 351 -10.43 -1.51 10.44
N TYR A 352 -10.75 -2.29 9.42
CA TYR A 352 -11.26 -1.78 8.15
C TYR A 352 -12.77 -1.59 8.17
N LEU A 353 -13.50 -2.44 8.91
CA LEU A 353 -14.94 -2.29 9.11
C LEU A 353 -15.30 -1.16 10.10
N SER A 354 -14.32 -0.65 10.84
CA SER A 354 -14.51 0.43 11.83
C SER A 354 -14.15 1.81 11.29
N VAL A 355 -13.82 1.91 10.00
CA VAL A 355 -13.49 3.19 9.35
C VAL A 355 -14.76 4.04 9.26
N ASN A 356 -14.85 5.06 10.12
CA ASN A 356 -15.91 6.05 10.01
C ASN A 356 -15.53 7.02 8.89
N VAL A 357 -16.33 7.10 7.83
CA VAL A 357 -16.15 8.08 6.75
C VAL A 357 -16.98 9.32 7.08
N GLU A 358 -16.71 9.92 8.23
CA GLU A 358 -17.20 11.26 8.55
C GLU A 358 -16.05 12.22 8.32
N ASN A 359 -16.01 12.81 7.12
CA ASN A 359 -15.07 13.88 6.80
C ASN A 359 -15.89 15.16 6.59
N LEU A 360 -15.57 16.22 7.33
CA LEU A 360 -16.30 17.49 7.35
C LEU A 360 -16.37 18.20 5.98
N PHE A 361 -15.59 17.75 4.99
CA PHE A 361 -15.51 18.30 3.63
C PHE A 361 -16.04 17.33 2.55
N TYR A 362 -16.40 16.09 2.91
CA TYR A 362 -16.85 15.05 1.99
C TYR A 362 -17.88 14.15 2.67
N PRO A 363 -19.19 14.48 2.58
CA PRO A 363 -20.25 13.68 3.15
C PRO A 363 -20.58 12.56 2.14
N ILE A 364 -19.73 11.55 2.10
CA ILE A 364 -20.21 10.22 1.69
C ILE A 364 -20.09 9.37 2.94
N GLU A 365 -21.00 9.61 3.89
CA GLU A 365 -21.50 8.50 4.70
C GLU A 365 -21.81 7.40 3.71
N ASN A 366 -21.12 6.27 3.77
CA ASN A 366 -21.59 5.12 3.02
C ASN A 366 -22.85 4.65 3.73
N PRO A 367 -24.07 4.98 3.25
CA PRO A 367 -25.29 4.77 4.01
C PRO A 367 -25.64 3.28 4.11
N LEU A 368 -24.84 2.42 3.48
CA LEU A 368 -25.09 0.99 3.30
C LEU A 368 -24.14 0.10 4.13
N TYR A 369 -23.15 0.67 4.82
CA TYR A 369 -22.31 -0.07 5.76
C TYR A 369 -22.40 0.57 7.15
N PRO A 370 -23.11 -0.06 8.10
CA PRO A 370 -23.13 0.44 9.46
C PRO A 370 -21.70 0.43 9.98
N ASN A 371 -21.38 1.47 10.74
CA ASN A 371 -20.21 1.49 11.58
C ASN A 371 -20.39 0.43 12.69
N LEU A 372 -20.12 -0.83 12.35
CA LEU A 372 -20.48 -2.01 13.15
C LEU A 372 -19.85 -2.02 14.53
N PHE A 373 -18.81 -1.21 14.76
CA PHE A 373 -17.99 -1.24 15.96
C PHE A 373 -17.73 0.15 16.57
N GLY A 374 -18.60 1.14 16.32
CA GLY A 374 -18.51 2.44 16.99
C GLY A 374 -17.32 3.31 16.53
N GLY A 375 -16.81 3.06 15.33
CA GLY A 375 -15.96 3.95 14.56
C GLY A 375 -14.54 3.95 15.05
N SER A 376 -14.11 5.12 15.46
CA SER A 376 -12.79 5.34 16.03
C SER A 376 -12.53 4.42 17.24
N ALA A 377 -13.56 4.07 18.02
CA ALA A 377 -13.45 3.09 19.11
C ALA A 377 -13.18 1.66 18.63
N GLY A 378 -13.92 1.17 17.63
CA GLY A 378 -13.70 -0.15 17.03
C GLY A 378 -12.31 -0.27 16.41
N TYR A 379 -11.88 0.77 15.71
CA TYR A 379 -10.55 0.85 15.12
C TYR A 379 -9.43 0.70 16.17
N LEU A 380 -9.56 1.38 17.32
CA LEU A 380 -8.64 1.25 18.44
C LEU A 380 -8.64 -0.18 19.00
N ILE A 381 -9.82 -0.73 19.30
CA ILE A 381 -9.96 -2.07 19.88
C ILE A 381 -9.25 -3.09 18.98
N PHE A 382 -9.53 -3.06 17.68
CA PHE A 382 -8.90 -4.00 16.76
C PHE A 382 -7.40 -3.74 16.56
N THR A 383 -6.95 -2.48 16.62
CA THR A 383 -5.50 -2.18 16.60
C THR A 383 -4.79 -2.74 17.83
N VAL A 384 -5.37 -2.56 19.02
CA VAL A 384 -4.82 -3.08 20.27
C VAL A 384 -4.81 -4.61 20.25
N LEU A 385 -5.91 -5.24 19.81
CA LEU A 385 -5.99 -6.70 19.64
C LEU A 385 -4.93 -7.21 18.65
N LEU A 386 -4.72 -6.50 17.53
CA LEU A 386 -3.68 -6.80 16.57
C LEU A 386 -2.29 -6.74 17.22
N GLY A 387 -1.99 -5.68 17.97
CA GLY A 387 -0.74 -5.53 18.72
C GLY A 387 -0.51 -6.65 19.73
N ILE A 388 -1.55 -7.02 20.49
CA ILE A 388 -1.50 -8.15 21.44
C ILE A 388 -1.23 -9.46 20.72
N CYS A 389 -1.89 -9.70 19.58
CA CYS A 389 -1.66 -10.91 18.79
C CYS A 389 -0.22 -10.97 18.27
N LEU A 390 0.31 -9.86 17.74
CA LEU A 390 1.68 -9.78 17.26
C LEU A 390 2.70 -9.98 18.38
N LEU A 391 2.48 -9.36 19.55
CA LEU A 391 3.34 -9.55 20.72
C LEU A 391 3.32 -11.01 21.18
N LYS A 392 2.14 -11.64 21.23
CA LYS A 392 2.02 -13.03 21.65
C LYS A 392 2.71 -13.98 20.66
N LEU A 393 2.51 -13.78 19.36
CA LEU A 393 3.21 -14.53 18.31
C LEU A 393 4.73 -14.31 18.37
N HIS A 394 5.18 -13.10 18.71
CA HIS A 394 6.60 -12.80 18.88
C HIS A 394 7.21 -13.51 20.10
N LEU A 395 6.52 -13.53 21.24
CA LEU A 395 6.97 -14.26 22.43
C LEU A 395 6.94 -15.78 22.23
N ASP A 396 6.01 -16.28 21.41
CA ASP A 396 5.97 -17.69 21.03
C ASP A 396 7.07 -18.05 20.00
N LYS A 397 7.79 -17.06 19.45
CA LYS A 397 8.89 -17.25 18.48
C LYS A 397 10.12 -17.90 19.11
N ASP A 398 10.31 -17.76 20.43
CA ASP A 398 11.37 -18.46 21.19
C ASP A 398 11.18 -19.99 21.20
N PHE A 399 10.02 -20.51 20.78
CA PHE A 399 9.78 -21.95 20.60
C PHE A 399 10.16 -22.49 19.20
N TYR A 400 10.37 -21.62 18.21
CA TYR A 400 10.61 -22.01 16.81
C TYR A 400 12.02 -21.66 16.28
N ILE A 401 12.85 -20.96 17.07
CA ILE A 401 14.30 -20.89 16.83
C ILE A 401 14.96 -22.12 17.49
N VAL A 402 14.47 -23.31 17.17
CA VAL A 402 15.29 -24.52 17.23
C VAL A 402 15.41 -24.92 15.77
N GLU A 403 16.57 -24.60 15.20
CA GLU A 403 17.06 -25.25 13.99
C GLU A 403 16.74 -26.74 14.11
N ARG A 404 15.83 -27.25 13.27
CA ARG A 404 15.90 -28.66 12.90
C ARG A 404 17.26 -28.82 12.24
N LYS A 405 18.28 -29.15 13.04
CA LYS A 405 19.37 -29.98 12.55
C LYS A 405 18.69 -31.17 11.90
N THR A 406 18.99 -31.34 10.62
CA THR A 406 18.78 -32.58 9.90
C THR A 406 19.17 -33.73 10.82
N GLU A 407 18.21 -34.61 11.08
CA GLU A 407 18.53 -35.97 11.53
C GLU A 407 19.22 -36.62 10.33
N ASP A 408 20.54 -36.46 10.26
CA ASP A 408 21.39 -37.34 9.48
C ASP A 408 21.41 -38.68 10.22
N GLY A 409 20.68 -39.64 9.66
CA GLY A 409 20.87 -41.07 9.91
C GLY A 409 21.97 -41.62 9.03
#